data_AF-A0A959DNJ5-F1
#
_entry.id   AF-A0A959DNJ5-F1
#
_cell.length_a   1.000
_cell.length_b   1.000
_cell.length_c   1.000
_cell.angle_alpha   90.00
_cell.angle_beta   90.00
_cell.angle_gamma   90.00
#
_symmetry.space_group_name_H-M   'P 1'
#
loop_
_entity.id
_entity.type
_entity.pdbx_description
1 polymer ?
#
loop_
_entity_poly.entity_id
_entity_poly.type
_entity_poly.pdbx_seq_one_letter_code
_entity_poly.pdbx_strand_id
1 'polypeptide(L)'
;MKKPLILNNLGEVVTFLDRIESNPDIPVSGDWDAFQNLSHCALTMEFTLEGYPLMHSKLFRVTVGKLAFHYFDWRGYMQHDTSEPTKGTKPFPPNGTLAGIQRLRKAINAFDAWQGKLQPHEAFGSLTKNQYAHFHSMHIANHLEQFQF
;
A
#
# COMPACT_ATOMS: atom_id res chain seq x y z
N MET A 1 18.21 -14.21 -5.30
CA MET A 1 17.15 -13.18 -5.20
C MET A 1 16.46 -13.34 -3.86
N LYS A 2 16.20 -12.25 -3.12
CA LYS A 2 15.43 -12.28 -1.87
C LYS A 2 14.00 -12.78 -2.20
N LYS A 3 13.47 -13.70 -1.39
CA LYS A 3 12.09 -14.18 -1.55
C LYS A 3 11.14 -13.02 -1.19
N PRO A 4 10.09 -12.75 -1.99
CA PRO A 4 9.16 -11.67 -1.68
C PRO A 4 8.40 -11.95 -0.38
N LEU A 5 8.10 -10.89 0.37
CA LEU A 5 7.16 -10.94 1.48
C LEU A 5 5.74 -11.07 0.92
N ILE A 6 4.99 -12.04 1.45
CA ILE A 6 3.60 -12.27 1.08
C ILE A 6 2.76 -12.08 2.33
N LEU A 7 1.81 -11.16 2.26
CA LEU A 7 0.76 -10.97 3.26
C LEU A 7 -0.59 -11.15 2.56
N ASN A 8 -1.37 -12.13 2.99
CA ASN A 8 -2.59 -12.55 2.28
C ASN A 8 -3.79 -11.66 2.58
N ASN A 9 -3.75 -10.91 3.67
CA ASN A 9 -4.85 -10.06 4.12
C ASN A 9 -4.35 -8.94 5.05
N LEU A 10 -5.22 -7.97 5.31
CA LEU A 10 -4.92 -6.81 6.17
C LEU A 10 -4.69 -7.21 7.65
N GLY A 11 -5.20 -8.36 8.10
CA GLY A 11 -4.89 -8.88 9.44
C GLY A 11 -3.42 -9.25 9.59
N GLU A 12 -2.84 -9.91 8.59
CA GLU A 12 -1.40 -10.22 8.55
C GLU A 12 -0.54 -8.95 8.49
N VAL A 13 -1.03 -7.90 7.81
CA VAL A 13 -0.40 -6.56 7.83
C VAL A 13 -0.39 -6.01 9.26
N VAL A 14 -1.52 -6.04 9.98
CA VAL A 14 -1.61 -5.55 11.35
C VAL A 14 -0.63 -6.30 12.27
N THR A 15 -0.57 -7.62 12.18
CA THR A 15 0.42 -8.43 12.93
C THR A 15 1.86 -8.04 12.60
N PHE A 16 2.16 -7.73 11.34
CA PHE A 16 3.50 -7.27 10.95
C PHE A 16 3.80 -5.88 11.53
N LEU A 17 2.81 -4.98 11.61
CA LEU A 17 2.96 -3.67 12.27
C LEU A 17 3.22 -3.81 13.77
N ASP A 18 2.61 -4.79 14.46
CA ASP A 18 2.91 -5.08 15.87
C ASP A 18 4.38 -5.47 16.07
N ARG A 19 4.96 -6.17 15.09
CA ARG A 19 6.38 -6.56 15.10
C ARG A 19 7.30 -5.36 14.91
N ILE A 20 6.96 -4.41 14.05
CA ILE A 20 7.70 -3.14 13.90
C ILE A 20 7.57 -2.30 15.17
N GLU A 21 6.37 -2.21 15.75
CA GLU A 21 6.12 -1.45 16.98
C GLU A 21 6.94 -1.99 18.16
N SER A 22 7.15 -3.31 18.20
CA SER A 22 8.01 -3.98 19.19
C SER A 22 9.52 -3.80 18.96
N ASN A 23 9.92 -3.28 17.80
CA ASN A 23 11.32 -2.97 17.45
C ASN A 23 11.40 -1.66 16.63
N PRO A 24 11.15 -0.50 17.27
CA PRO A 24 10.96 0.77 16.55
C PRO A 24 12.23 1.29 15.86
N ASP A 25 13.40 0.81 16.27
CA ASP A 25 14.72 1.16 15.72
C ASP A 25 15.16 0.24 14.58
N ILE A 26 14.25 -0.60 14.06
CA ILE A 26 14.56 -1.48 12.93
C ILE A 26 15.06 -0.67 11.73
N PRO A 27 16.23 -1.02 11.15
CA PRO A 27 16.73 -0.30 9.98
C PRO A 27 15.78 -0.43 8.79
N VAL A 28 15.62 0.66 8.04
CA VAL A 28 14.86 0.69 6.79
C VAL A 28 15.81 0.98 5.65
N SER A 29 15.81 0.14 4.61
CA SER A 29 16.58 0.36 3.38
C SER A 29 15.81 1.17 2.34
N GLY A 30 16.52 1.59 1.29
CA GLY A 30 15.97 2.41 0.22
C GLY A 30 15.98 3.90 0.58
N ASP A 31 15.30 4.70 -0.24
CA ASP A 31 15.37 6.17 -0.12
C ASP A 31 14.36 6.75 0.88
N TRP A 32 13.40 5.95 1.33
CA TRP A 32 12.33 6.38 2.24
C TRP A 32 12.51 5.78 3.63
N ASP A 33 12.26 6.59 4.66
CA ASP A 33 12.25 6.13 6.05
C ASP A 33 10.98 5.31 6.39
N ALA A 34 10.89 4.83 7.63
CA ALA A 34 9.73 4.08 8.11
C ALA A 34 8.42 4.88 8.01
N PHE A 35 8.45 6.17 8.36
CA PHE A 35 7.27 7.02 8.33
C PHE A 35 6.76 7.21 6.90
N GLN A 36 7.66 7.45 5.95
CA GLN A 36 7.37 7.64 4.53
C GLN A 36 6.77 6.39 3.89
N ASN A 37 7.40 5.22 4.10
CA ASN A 37 6.87 3.95 3.58
C ASN A 37 5.45 3.65 4.09
N LEU A 38 5.24 3.74 5.41
CA LEU A 38 3.95 3.44 6.03
C LEU A 38 2.88 4.49 5.68
N SER A 39 3.27 5.77 5.58
CA SER A 39 2.36 6.85 5.21
C SER A 39 1.97 6.82 3.74
N HIS A 40 2.86 6.38 2.85
CA HIS A 40 2.54 6.15 1.43
C HIS A 40 1.51 5.03 1.26
N CYS A 41 1.70 3.91 1.98
CA CYS A 41 0.74 2.82 2.01
C CYS A 41 -0.64 3.29 2.52
N ALA A 42 -0.65 4.06 3.60
CA ALA A 42 -1.87 4.65 4.16
C ALA A 42 -2.56 5.57 3.15
N LEU A 43 -1.80 6.44 2.48
CA LEU A 43 -2.31 7.38 1.48
C LEU A 43 -2.96 6.67 0.30
N THR A 44 -2.34 5.60 -0.20
CA THR A 44 -2.90 4.80 -1.31
C THR A 44 -4.24 4.16 -0.92
N MET A 45 -4.38 3.74 0.34
CA MET A 45 -5.65 3.23 0.88
C MET A 45 -6.69 4.33 1.10
N GLU A 46 -6.29 5.52 1.55
CA GLU A 46 -7.16 6.69 1.65
C GLU A 46 -7.73 7.08 0.28
N PHE A 47 -6.91 7.05 -0.78
CA PHE A 47 -7.39 7.31 -2.15
C PHE A 47 -8.35 6.27 -2.69
N THR A 48 -8.34 5.04 -2.17
CA THR A 48 -9.38 4.06 -2.49
C THR A 48 -10.76 4.52 -1.99
N LEU A 49 -10.81 5.35 -0.94
CA LEU A 49 -12.05 5.90 -0.36
C LEU A 49 -12.39 7.27 -0.95
N GLU A 50 -11.40 8.16 -1.06
CA GLU A 50 -11.57 9.59 -1.38
C GLU A 50 -11.33 9.92 -2.85
N GLY A 51 -10.51 9.11 -3.54
CA GLY A 51 -10.16 9.26 -4.94
C GLY A 51 -8.73 9.74 -5.14
N TYR A 52 -8.10 9.26 -6.21
CA TYR A 52 -6.72 9.63 -6.56
C TYR A 52 -6.68 11.01 -7.23
N PRO A 53 -5.64 11.83 -6.94
CA PRO A 53 -5.55 13.20 -7.47
C PRO A 53 -5.26 13.22 -8.97
N LEU A 54 -4.49 12.24 -9.47
CA LEU A 54 -4.23 12.06 -10.90
C LEU A 54 -4.48 10.61 -11.31
N MET A 55 -5.11 10.44 -12.47
CA MET A 55 -5.45 9.12 -13.02
C MET A 55 -4.61 8.80 -14.26
N HIS A 56 -4.38 7.52 -14.52
CA HIS A 56 -4.08 7.09 -15.89
C HIS A 56 -5.31 7.23 -16.79
N SER A 57 -5.08 7.29 -18.10
CA SER A 57 -6.15 7.38 -19.09
C SER A 57 -7.17 6.23 -18.91
N LYS A 58 -8.44 6.48 -19.24
CA LYS A 58 -9.47 5.46 -19.13
C LYS A 58 -9.11 4.19 -19.92
N LEU A 59 -8.55 4.37 -21.13
CA LEU A 59 -8.11 3.26 -21.98
C LEU A 59 -7.02 2.42 -21.31
N PHE A 60 -6.01 3.06 -20.69
CA PHE A 60 -4.96 2.35 -19.97
C PHE A 60 -5.54 1.53 -18.82
N ARG A 61 -6.43 2.13 -18.01
CA ARG A 61 -7.01 1.47 -16.84
C ARG A 61 -7.85 0.24 -17.18
N VAL A 62 -8.57 0.26 -18.30
CA VAL A 62 -9.40 -0.89 -18.74
C VAL A 62 -8.63 -1.93 -19.56
N THR A 63 -7.36 -1.68 -19.89
CA THR A 63 -6.50 -2.59 -20.67
C THR A 63 -5.27 -3.02 -19.87
N VAL A 64 -4.14 -2.34 -20.06
CA VAL A 64 -2.83 -2.66 -19.45
C VAL A 64 -2.92 -2.66 -17.93
N GLY A 65 -3.57 -1.66 -17.33
CA GLY A 65 -3.72 -1.56 -15.89
C GLY A 65 -4.48 -2.75 -15.30
N LYS A 66 -5.60 -3.12 -15.91
CA LYS A 66 -6.38 -4.28 -15.48
C LYS A 66 -5.60 -5.60 -15.60
N LEU A 67 -4.84 -5.78 -16.69
CA LEU A 67 -3.97 -6.96 -16.86
C LEU A 67 -2.85 -7.01 -15.82
N ALA A 68 -2.21 -5.86 -15.52
CA ALA A 68 -1.19 -5.78 -14.49
C ALA A 68 -1.73 -6.17 -13.11
N PHE A 69 -2.91 -5.66 -12.73
CA PHE A 69 -3.57 -6.06 -11.49
C PHE A 69 -3.82 -7.56 -11.44
N HIS A 70 -4.42 -8.14 -12.48
CA HIS A 70 -4.68 -9.59 -12.53
C HIS A 70 -3.40 -10.43 -12.40
N TYR A 71 -2.29 -9.97 -12.96
CA TYR A 71 -1.01 -10.66 -12.82
C TYR A 71 -0.48 -10.62 -11.38
N PHE A 72 -0.55 -9.46 -10.70
CA PHE A 72 -0.16 -9.34 -9.29
C PHE A 72 -1.09 -10.15 -8.38
N ASP A 73 -2.39 -10.04 -8.59
CA ASP A 73 -3.44 -10.77 -7.85
C ASP A 73 -3.25 -12.28 -7.97
N TRP A 74 -2.94 -12.79 -9.17
CA TRP A 74 -2.68 -14.22 -9.40
C TRP A 74 -1.40 -14.73 -8.70
N ARG A 75 -0.32 -13.95 -8.70
CA ARG A 75 0.95 -14.38 -8.06
C ARG A 75 0.99 -14.13 -6.55
N GLY A 76 0.07 -13.33 -6.01
CA GLY A 76 -0.05 -13.03 -4.57
C GLY A 76 0.96 -12.03 -4.02
N TYR A 77 1.70 -11.32 -4.88
CA TYR A 77 2.57 -10.21 -4.46
C TYR A 77 2.78 -9.19 -5.59
N MET A 78 3.13 -7.98 -5.17
CA MET A 78 3.45 -6.85 -6.05
C MET A 78 4.91 -6.47 -5.90
N GLN A 79 5.49 -5.96 -6.98
CA GLN A 79 6.76 -5.25 -6.93
C GLN A 79 6.63 -3.99 -7.78
N HIS A 80 6.93 -2.84 -7.18
CA HIS A 80 7.08 -1.57 -7.85
C HIS A 80 8.21 -0.77 -7.19
N ASP A 81 8.51 0.42 -7.72
CA ASP A 81 9.44 1.34 -7.08
C ASP A 81 8.83 1.84 -5.76
N THR A 82 9.38 1.36 -4.62
CA THR A 82 8.91 1.73 -3.28
C THR A 82 9.30 3.17 -2.89
N SER A 83 10.03 3.88 -3.74
CA SER A 83 10.39 5.29 -3.57
C SER A 83 9.69 6.21 -4.58
N GLU A 84 8.74 5.67 -5.35
CA GLU A 84 7.87 6.44 -6.26
C GLU A 84 6.62 6.97 -5.52
N PRO A 85 6.42 8.30 -5.43
CA PRO A 85 5.19 8.86 -4.89
C PRO A 85 3.98 8.47 -5.74
N THR A 86 2.82 8.29 -5.11
CA THR A 86 1.55 8.17 -5.84
C THR A 86 1.38 9.38 -6.76
N LYS A 87 0.94 9.19 -8.00
CA LYS A 87 0.94 10.23 -9.02
C LYS A 87 0.17 11.46 -8.58
N GLY A 88 0.81 12.62 -8.65
CA GLY A 88 0.24 13.90 -8.21
C GLY A 88 0.44 14.19 -6.72
N THR A 89 1.21 13.37 -6.00
CA THR A 89 1.57 13.58 -4.59
C THR A 89 3.08 13.79 -4.43
N LYS A 90 3.53 14.06 -3.20
CA LYS A 90 4.93 14.18 -2.81
C LYS A 90 5.21 13.26 -1.62
N PRO A 91 6.44 12.78 -1.41
CA PRO A 91 6.81 12.06 -0.20
C PRO A 91 6.50 12.89 1.05
N PHE A 92 6.12 12.19 2.12
CA PHE A 92 5.94 12.81 3.43
C PHE A 92 7.29 13.26 4.01
N PRO A 93 7.35 14.34 4.80
CA PRO A 93 8.54 14.61 5.61
C PRO A 93 8.69 13.53 6.69
N PRO A 94 9.92 13.16 7.09
CA PRO A 94 10.18 12.25 8.21
C PRO A 94 9.44 12.63 9.49
N ASN A 95 8.86 11.64 10.19
CA ASN A 95 8.15 11.86 11.47
C ASN A 95 8.21 10.66 12.44
N GLY A 96 9.12 9.72 12.21
CA GLY A 96 9.35 8.56 13.09
C GLY A 96 8.43 7.37 12.87
N THR A 97 8.94 6.18 13.21
CA THR A 97 8.31 4.87 12.96
C THR A 97 6.90 4.76 13.56
N LEU A 98 6.73 5.14 14.84
CA LEU A 98 5.45 4.99 15.54
C LEU A 98 4.31 5.80 14.89
N ALA A 99 4.61 7.02 14.42
CA ALA A 99 3.63 7.85 13.73
C ALA A 99 3.16 7.19 12.41
N GLY A 100 4.08 6.51 11.71
CA GLY A 100 3.78 5.79 10.47
C GLY A 100 2.88 4.58 10.72
N ILE A 101 3.17 3.81 11.77
CA ILE A 101 2.36 2.66 12.20
C ILE A 101 0.94 3.11 12.52
N GLN A 102 0.79 4.15 13.35
CA GLN A 102 -0.52 4.67 13.75
C GLN A 102 -1.31 5.17 12.55
N ARG A 103 -0.65 5.85 11.60
CA ARG A 103 -1.27 6.33 10.38
C ARG A 103 -1.78 5.17 9.50
N LEU A 104 -0.97 4.14 9.29
CA LEU A 104 -1.38 2.98 8.49
C LEU A 104 -2.51 2.19 9.16
N ARG A 105 -2.45 1.96 10.48
CA ARG A 105 -3.56 1.32 11.23
C ARG A 105 -4.87 2.11 11.09
N LYS A 106 -4.80 3.45 11.16
CA LYS A 106 -5.98 4.30 10.96
C LYS A 106 -6.58 4.11 9.57
N ALA A 107 -5.75 4.08 8.52
CA ALA A 107 -6.22 3.86 7.16
C ALA A 107 -6.85 2.47 6.98
N ILE A 108 -6.23 1.42 7.53
CA ILE A 108 -6.77 0.04 7.52
C ILE A 108 -8.16 0.00 8.17
N ASN A 109 -8.28 0.56 9.38
CA ASN A 109 -9.56 0.60 10.08
C ASN A 109 -10.64 1.38 9.30
N ALA A 110 -10.27 2.49 8.68
CA ALA A 110 -11.19 3.27 7.86
C ALA A 110 -11.66 2.50 6.61
N PHE A 111 -10.73 1.82 5.93
CA PHE A 111 -11.04 0.99 4.78
C PHE A 111 -11.95 -0.18 5.14
N ASP A 112 -11.66 -0.90 6.23
CA ASP A 112 -12.47 -2.02 6.71
C ASP A 112 -13.89 -1.59 7.07
N ALA A 113 -14.02 -0.47 7.79
CA ALA A 113 -15.32 0.09 8.18
C ALA A 113 -16.12 0.67 7.00
N TRP A 114 -15.48 0.98 5.86
CA TRP A 114 -16.12 1.68 4.75
C TRP A 114 -17.26 0.89 4.10
N GLN A 115 -18.47 1.44 4.12
CA GLN A 115 -19.65 0.88 3.43
C GLN A 115 -20.06 1.70 2.19
N GLY A 116 -19.32 2.77 1.89
CA GLY A 116 -19.57 3.62 0.74
C GLY A 116 -19.05 3.02 -0.57
N LYS A 117 -19.30 3.74 -1.67
CA LYS A 117 -18.71 3.41 -2.96
C LYS A 117 -17.19 3.61 -2.92
N LEU A 118 -16.43 2.62 -3.37
CA LEU A 118 -14.98 2.74 -3.53
C LEU A 118 -14.64 3.48 -4.82
N GLN A 119 -13.60 4.30 -4.78
CA GLN A 119 -13.11 5.02 -5.95
C GLN A 119 -12.27 4.10 -6.84
N PRO A 120 -12.18 4.35 -8.15
CA PRO A 120 -11.28 3.59 -9.03
C PRO A 120 -9.81 3.84 -8.70
N HIS A 121 -8.99 2.81 -8.83
CA HIS A 121 -7.55 2.90 -8.66
C HIS A 121 -6.93 3.68 -9.82
N GLU A 122 -5.89 4.47 -9.52
CA GLU A 122 -5.13 5.29 -10.47
C GLU A 122 -4.76 4.54 -11.76
N ALA A 123 -4.17 3.34 -11.61
CA ALA A 123 -3.75 2.47 -12.71
C ALA A 123 -4.73 1.31 -13.02
N PHE A 124 -5.28 0.62 -12.01
CA PHE A 124 -6.03 -0.62 -12.21
C PHE A 124 -7.53 -0.43 -12.47
N GLY A 125 -8.05 0.79 -12.33
CA GLY A 125 -9.47 1.07 -12.52
C GLY A 125 -10.33 0.55 -11.37
N SER A 126 -11.58 0.20 -11.64
CA SER A 126 -12.52 -0.24 -10.60
C SER A 126 -12.20 -1.65 -10.12
N LEU A 127 -12.02 -1.80 -8.81
CA LEU A 127 -11.83 -3.07 -8.13
C LEU A 127 -12.93 -3.28 -7.09
N THR A 128 -13.22 -4.54 -6.76
CA THR A 128 -14.11 -4.88 -5.63
C THR A 128 -13.41 -4.62 -4.29
N LYS A 129 -14.17 -4.59 -3.18
CA LYS A 129 -13.57 -4.43 -1.85
C LYS A 129 -12.55 -5.52 -1.51
N ASN A 130 -12.82 -6.77 -1.89
CA ASN A 130 -11.88 -7.88 -1.70
C ASN A 130 -10.62 -7.74 -2.56
N GLN A 131 -10.77 -7.29 -3.81
CA GLN A 131 -9.62 -7.01 -4.69
C GLN A 131 -8.76 -5.87 -4.15
N TYR A 132 -9.39 -4.82 -3.59
CA TYR A 132 -8.66 -3.75 -2.92
C TYR A 132 -7.95 -4.23 -1.65
N ALA A 133 -8.59 -5.07 -0.83
CA ALA A 133 -7.95 -5.63 0.36
C ALA A 133 -6.70 -6.44 -0.02
N HIS A 134 -6.78 -7.26 -1.07
CA HIS A 134 -5.64 -8.03 -1.55
C HIS A 134 -4.56 -7.13 -2.17
N PHE A 135 -4.96 -6.14 -3.00
CA PHE A 135 -4.04 -5.12 -3.53
C PHE A 135 -3.27 -4.43 -2.40
N HIS A 136 -3.97 -3.91 -1.39
CA HIS A 136 -3.34 -3.22 -0.26
C HIS A 136 -2.41 -4.16 0.51
N SER A 137 -2.79 -5.42 0.71
CA SER A 137 -1.92 -6.40 1.39
C SER A 137 -0.62 -6.64 0.61
N MET A 138 -0.70 -6.81 -0.71
CA MET A 138 0.48 -6.98 -1.59
C MET A 138 1.33 -5.71 -1.67
N HIS A 139 0.70 -4.54 -1.79
CA HIS A 139 1.36 -3.22 -1.85
C HIS A 139 2.13 -2.95 -0.56
N ILE A 140 1.45 -3.11 0.57
CA ILE A 140 2.06 -2.94 1.90
C ILE A 140 3.19 -3.95 2.10
N ALA A 141 3.00 -5.21 1.73
CA ALA A 141 4.05 -6.22 1.82
C ALA A 141 5.32 -5.79 1.05
N ASN A 142 5.18 -5.23 -0.16
CA ASN A 142 6.31 -4.76 -0.94
C ASN A 142 7.07 -3.62 -0.25
N HIS A 143 6.38 -2.65 0.37
CA HIS A 143 7.03 -1.61 1.18
C HIS A 143 7.66 -2.16 2.45
N LEU A 144 7.05 -3.14 3.10
CA LEU A 144 7.57 -3.77 4.30
C LEU A 144 8.85 -4.58 4.05
N GLU A 145 9.15 -4.96 2.80
CA GLU A 145 10.43 -5.59 2.44
C GLU A 145 11.66 -4.70 2.69
N GLN A 146 11.46 -3.39 2.81
CA GLN A 146 12.50 -2.42 3.16
C GLN A 146 12.89 -2.46 4.64
N PHE A 147 12.07 -3.04 5.50
CA PHE A 147 12.35 -3.17 6.93
C PHE A 147 13.28 -4.37 7.16
N GLN A 148 14.44 -4.13 7.77
CA GLN A 148 15.52 -5.11 7.91
C GLN A 148 15.39 -5.91 9.20
N PHE A 149 14.51 -6.91 9.15
CA PHE A 149 14.32 -7.91 10.21
C PHE A 149 15.39 -9.00 10.25
#